data_AF-A0A9E0HE20-F1
#
_entry.id   AF-A0A9E0HE20-F1
#
_cell.length_a   1.000
_cell.length_b   1.000
_cell.length_c   1.000
_cell.angle_alpha   90.00
_cell.angle_beta   90.00
_cell.angle_gamma   90.00
#
_symmetry.space_group_name_H-M   'P 1'
#
loop_
_entity.id
_entity.type
_entity.pdbx_description
1 polymer ?
#
loop_
_entity_poly.entity_id
_entity_poly.type
_entity_poly.pdbx_seq_one_letter_code
_entity_poly.pdbx_strand_id
1 'polypeptide(L)'
;MRAIALGLCAAAACTAGPAVDSHTAPVVGAEVATGDPEVVALVTSSGRIFCTGTLVSPQVVLTAAHCIAESGGDPAVAAYFGNDIMSSGARVAVSSYMAHPGWTGDLSGGHDLAVLRLASPQDLALVKPMNRADLAAHLGAPYRAVGFGIHDRETRELDGKKRVGYFEIARTTGDYVEIRDVDPDGATAICQGDSGGPGFITIDGVEVLAGVHSYSIQGCFNPSGDARPDLYLESFIQPFIDANDVTCRADDQCVRLGCSADPDCQPCGPDGTCATGCAVPDPDCTTSELGEICRADSQCLTGLCVEWTTDRNSRFCSQPCTGPSDCPAAGMTCDELAGVGRVCNYQGEPPGALGQACDEATDCSRYTCSDGLCTYACDLPRGLFCPAGYLCDTRDDGATYNCYPEEVEDTGGCCSSSGGATSAGLAAAVAALLGRRRRSRA
;
A
#
# COMPACT_ATOMS: atom_id res chain seq x y z
N MET A 1 -52.79 -70.84 0.22
CA MET A 1 -51.47 -70.69 -0.43
C MET A 1 -51.01 -69.25 -0.27
N ARG A 2 -49.77 -69.09 0.20
CA ARG A 2 -48.81 -67.96 0.05
C ARG A 2 -48.31 -67.45 1.39
N ALA A 3 -47.09 -67.89 1.68
CA ALA A 3 -46.24 -67.52 2.79
C ALA A 3 -45.78 -66.06 2.65
N ILE A 4 -45.66 -65.39 3.79
CA ILE A 4 -45.10 -64.05 3.94
C ILE A 4 -43.59 -64.21 4.06
N ALA A 5 -42.84 -63.68 3.09
CA ALA A 5 -41.38 -63.61 3.13
C ALA A 5 -40.95 -62.27 3.73
N LEU A 6 -40.22 -62.33 4.85
CA LEU A 6 -39.56 -61.20 5.51
C LEU A 6 -38.31 -60.82 4.70
N GLY A 7 -38.31 -59.64 4.10
CA GLY A 7 -37.14 -59.05 3.43
C GLY A 7 -36.36 -58.16 4.40
N LEU A 8 -35.13 -58.57 4.71
CA LEU A 8 -34.16 -57.87 5.54
C LEU A 8 -33.49 -56.75 4.69
N CYS A 9 -33.74 -55.47 4.99
CA CYS A 9 -32.97 -54.37 4.40
C CYS A 9 -31.78 -54.04 5.30
N ALA A 10 -30.57 -54.22 4.76
CA ALA A 10 -29.31 -53.85 5.38
C ALA A 10 -29.18 -52.32 5.49
N ALA A 11 -28.74 -51.85 6.66
CA ALA A 11 -28.40 -50.46 6.91
C ALA A 11 -27.09 -50.11 6.18
N ALA A 12 -27.16 -49.21 5.21
CA ALA A 12 -25.99 -48.52 4.68
C ALA A 12 -25.69 -47.33 5.60
N ALA A 13 -24.58 -47.41 6.33
CA ALA A 13 -24.04 -46.31 7.10
C ALA A 13 -23.49 -45.26 6.13
N CYS A 14 -24.13 -44.09 6.06
CA CYS A 14 -23.54 -42.91 5.44
C CYS A 14 -22.49 -42.34 6.41
N THR A 15 -21.22 -42.45 6.03
CA THR A 15 -20.11 -41.74 6.66
C THR A 15 -20.29 -40.25 6.42
N ALA A 16 -20.44 -39.46 7.49
CA ALA A 16 -20.37 -38.00 7.41
C ALA A 16 -18.96 -37.60 6.95
N GLY A 17 -18.88 -36.89 5.82
CA GLY A 17 -17.66 -36.21 5.40
C GLY A 17 -17.29 -35.09 6.37
N PRO A 18 -16.06 -34.55 6.31
CA PRO A 18 -15.63 -33.47 7.18
C PRO A 18 -16.57 -32.27 7.01
N ALA A 19 -16.90 -31.63 8.13
CA ALA A 19 -17.62 -30.37 8.14
C ALA A 19 -16.78 -29.34 7.39
N VAL A 20 -17.31 -28.86 6.27
CA VAL A 20 -16.79 -27.65 5.61
C VAL A 20 -17.18 -26.50 6.53
N ASP A 21 -16.15 -25.86 7.07
CA ASP A 21 -16.28 -24.68 7.92
C ASP A 21 -16.96 -23.57 7.12
N SER A 22 -18.16 -23.18 7.55
CA SER A 22 -18.91 -22.10 6.93
C SER A 22 -18.33 -20.78 7.44
N HIS A 23 -17.48 -20.16 6.63
CA HIS A 23 -16.96 -18.82 6.90
C HIS A 23 -18.11 -17.81 6.97
N THR A 24 -18.12 -17.06 8.07
CA THR A 24 -19.08 -16.01 8.42
C THR A 24 -18.80 -14.71 7.64
N ALA A 25 -19.81 -14.21 6.91
CA ALA A 25 -19.73 -13.06 5.99
C ALA A 25 -19.92 -11.66 6.65
N PRO A 26 -19.24 -10.62 6.15
CA PRO A 26 -19.75 -9.22 6.18
C PRO A 26 -20.08 -8.59 4.78
N VAL A 27 -20.41 -7.28 4.64
CA VAL A 27 -20.97 -6.51 3.44
C VAL A 27 -21.77 -7.34 2.46
N VAL A 28 -23.01 -7.63 2.86
CA VAL A 28 -23.86 -8.66 2.27
C VAL A 28 -23.06 -9.68 1.44
N GLY A 29 -22.13 -10.40 2.08
CA GLY A 29 -21.25 -11.38 1.40
C GLY A 29 -19.75 -11.05 1.30
N ALA A 30 -19.32 -9.80 1.37
CA ALA A 30 -17.92 -9.35 1.24
C ALA A 30 -17.06 -9.29 2.56
N GLU A 31 -15.76 -9.56 2.45
CA GLU A 31 -14.86 -9.64 3.61
C GLU A 31 -14.38 -8.26 4.09
N VAL A 32 -14.12 -8.10 5.40
CA VAL A 32 -13.42 -6.91 5.90
C VAL A 32 -12.04 -6.88 5.27
N ALA A 33 -11.74 -5.80 4.55
CA ALA A 33 -10.46 -5.65 3.87
C ALA A 33 -9.42 -5.15 4.88
N THR A 34 -8.29 -5.85 4.98
CA THR A 34 -7.12 -5.40 5.73
C THR A 34 -6.06 -4.76 4.84
N GLY A 35 -6.24 -4.80 3.52
CA GLY A 35 -5.33 -4.29 2.50
C GLY A 35 -5.83 -3.04 1.77
N ASP A 36 -5.35 -2.87 0.54
CA ASP A 36 -5.74 -1.80 -0.39
C ASP A 36 -5.61 -0.38 0.20
N PRO A 37 -4.43 0.02 0.71
CA PRO A 37 -4.23 1.34 1.31
C PRO A 37 -4.46 2.50 0.33
N GLU A 38 -4.45 2.25 -0.98
CA GLU A 38 -4.82 3.18 -2.04
C GLU A 38 -6.31 3.58 -2.04
N VAL A 39 -7.17 2.75 -1.42
CA VAL A 39 -8.62 2.93 -1.41
C VAL A 39 -9.03 3.73 -0.19
N VAL A 40 -9.63 4.88 -0.45
CA VAL A 40 -9.93 5.89 0.57
C VAL A 40 -11.43 6.07 0.74
N ALA A 41 -11.86 6.32 1.97
CA ALA A 41 -13.21 6.83 2.22
C ALA A 41 -13.21 8.34 2.00
N LEU A 42 -14.15 8.85 1.21
CA LEU A 42 -14.41 10.28 1.08
C LEU A 42 -15.38 10.72 2.17
N VAL A 43 -14.92 11.65 2.99
CA VAL A 43 -15.57 12.00 4.26
C VAL A 43 -15.81 13.49 4.34
N THR A 44 -16.98 13.87 4.86
CA THR A 44 -17.30 15.27 5.16
C THR A 44 -16.61 15.74 6.45
N SER A 45 -16.71 17.05 6.73
CA SER A 45 -16.23 17.65 7.99
C SER A 45 -16.90 17.04 9.23
N SER A 46 -18.12 16.52 9.11
CA SER A 46 -18.83 15.81 10.18
C SER A 46 -18.40 14.35 10.34
N GLY A 47 -17.42 13.88 9.55
CA GLY A 47 -16.97 12.48 9.54
C GLY A 47 -17.91 11.53 8.80
N ARG A 48 -18.92 12.03 8.07
CA ARG A 48 -19.84 11.19 7.29
C ARG A 48 -19.13 10.68 6.04
N ILE A 49 -19.11 9.37 5.84
CA ILE A 49 -18.71 8.76 4.56
C ILE A 49 -19.82 8.99 3.54
N PHE A 50 -19.47 9.55 2.39
CA PHE A 50 -20.42 9.75 1.30
C PHE A 50 -20.02 8.95 0.05
N CYS A 51 -18.73 8.78 -0.20
CA CYS A 51 -18.21 8.03 -1.33
C CYS A 51 -16.89 7.34 -0.97
N THR A 52 -16.37 6.57 -1.91
CA THR A 52 -15.03 5.98 -1.93
C THR A 52 -14.21 6.62 -3.07
N GLY A 53 -12.89 6.49 -3.02
CA GLY A 53 -11.99 6.88 -4.11
C GLY A 53 -10.71 6.03 -4.15
N THR A 54 -9.91 6.22 -5.18
CA THR A 54 -8.64 5.51 -5.40
C THR A 54 -7.50 6.47 -5.62
N LEU A 55 -6.38 6.31 -4.91
CA LEU A 55 -5.16 7.07 -5.15
C LEU A 55 -4.49 6.62 -6.47
N VAL A 56 -4.45 7.52 -7.46
CA VAL A 56 -3.90 7.25 -8.81
C VAL A 56 -2.63 8.03 -9.13
N SER A 57 -2.25 8.96 -8.26
CA SER A 57 -0.92 9.58 -8.15
C SER A 57 -0.70 10.03 -6.70
N PRO A 58 0.52 10.40 -6.27
CA PRO A 58 0.79 10.79 -4.88
C PRO A 58 -0.16 11.85 -4.31
N GLN A 59 -0.71 12.75 -5.14
CA GLN A 59 -1.69 13.77 -4.72
C GLN A 59 -3.06 13.68 -5.38
N VAL A 60 -3.34 12.70 -6.23
CA VAL A 60 -4.62 12.65 -6.95
C VAL A 60 -5.40 11.39 -6.59
N VAL A 61 -6.62 11.60 -6.09
CA VAL A 61 -7.63 10.56 -5.90
C VAL A 61 -8.63 10.64 -7.05
N LEU A 62 -8.87 9.51 -7.71
CA LEU A 62 -9.95 9.34 -8.68
C LEU A 62 -11.21 8.84 -7.98
N THR A 63 -12.36 9.42 -8.34
CA THR A 63 -13.68 9.07 -7.80
C THR A 63 -14.76 9.38 -8.85
N ALA A 64 -16.05 9.24 -8.50
CA ALA A 64 -17.16 9.59 -9.38
C ALA A 64 -17.49 11.09 -9.33
N ALA A 65 -17.99 11.64 -10.44
CA ALA A 65 -18.38 13.05 -10.51
C ALA A 65 -19.58 13.37 -9.62
N HIS A 66 -20.54 12.46 -9.50
CA HIS A 66 -21.70 12.66 -8.62
C HIS A 66 -21.31 12.81 -7.15
N CYS A 67 -20.18 12.20 -6.72
CA CYS A 67 -19.66 12.33 -5.35
C CYS A 67 -19.36 13.79 -4.97
N ILE A 68 -18.94 14.62 -5.94
CA ILE A 68 -18.74 16.05 -5.70
C ILE A 68 -20.06 16.70 -5.26
N ALA A 69 -21.18 16.37 -5.90
CA ALA A 69 -22.49 16.88 -5.51
C ALA A 69 -22.97 16.30 -4.17
N GLU A 70 -22.68 15.02 -3.90
CA GLU A 70 -23.04 14.35 -2.64
C GLU A 70 -22.30 14.88 -1.41
N SER A 71 -21.13 15.52 -1.61
CA SER A 71 -20.46 16.28 -0.55
C SER A 71 -21.35 17.40 0.03
N GLY A 72 -22.37 17.85 -0.71
CA GLY A 72 -23.28 18.91 -0.29
C GLY A 72 -22.63 20.28 -0.20
N GLY A 73 -21.48 20.48 -0.86
CA GLY A 73 -20.71 21.72 -0.80
C GLY A 73 -19.92 21.89 0.51
N ASP A 74 -19.65 20.80 1.23
CA ASP A 74 -18.79 20.83 2.41
C ASP A 74 -17.38 21.32 2.02
N PRO A 75 -16.88 22.42 2.61
CA PRO A 75 -15.57 22.99 2.25
C PRO A 75 -14.39 22.21 2.84
N ALA A 76 -14.63 21.21 3.70
CA ALA A 76 -13.61 20.45 4.41
C ALA A 76 -13.77 18.94 4.20
N VAL A 77 -14.03 18.55 2.94
CA VAL A 77 -13.93 17.15 2.51
C VAL A 77 -12.49 16.65 2.67
N ALA A 78 -12.34 15.41 3.10
CA ALA A 78 -11.06 14.72 3.19
C ALA A 78 -11.13 13.31 2.57
N ALA A 79 -9.98 12.80 2.16
CA ALA A 79 -9.74 11.39 1.90
C ALA A 79 -9.22 10.75 3.19
N TYR A 80 -9.88 9.67 3.65
CA TYR A 80 -9.45 8.87 4.79
C TYR A 80 -8.73 7.61 4.31
N PHE A 81 -7.46 7.48 4.67
CA PHE A 81 -6.62 6.31 4.46
C PHE A 81 -6.66 5.42 5.70
N GLY A 82 -7.20 4.22 5.55
CA GLY A 82 -7.34 3.24 6.62
C GLY A 82 -8.40 2.19 6.28
N ASN A 83 -8.60 1.23 7.17
CA ASN A 83 -9.57 0.14 6.96
C ASN A 83 -10.86 0.32 7.77
N ASP A 84 -10.85 1.18 8.78
CA ASP A 84 -12.00 1.48 9.62
C ASP A 84 -11.90 2.94 10.05
N ILE A 85 -12.87 3.77 9.65
CA ILE A 85 -12.90 5.20 9.95
C ILE A 85 -12.94 5.50 11.46
N MET A 86 -13.34 4.53 12.28
CA MET A 86 -13.39 4.61 13.73
C MET A 86 -12.06 4.20 14.38
N SER A 87 -11.12 3.68 13.60
CA SER A 87 -9.79 3.23 14.00
C SER A 87 -8.68 4.19 13.53
N SER A 88 -7.41 3.83 13.77
CA SER A 88 -6.26 4.60 13.30
C SER A 88 -6.21 4.69 11.77
N GLY A 89 -5.98 5.89 11.27
CA GLY A 89 -5.79 6.16 9.84
C GLY A 89 -5.46 7.63 9.60
N ALA A 90 -5.19 8.00 8.36
CA ALA A 90 -4.83 9.36 7.96
C ALA A 90 -6.01 10.08 7.31
N ARG A 91 -6.27 11.33 7.70
CA ARG A 91 -7.24 12.20 7.03
C ARG A 91 -6.49 13.27 6.26
N VAL A 92 -6.57 13.22 4.94
CA VAL A 92 -5.89 14.16 4.07
C VAL A 92 -6.93 15.05 3.40
N ALA A 93 -6.84 16.36 3.64
CA ALA A 93 -7.80 17.32 3.09
C ALA A 93 -7.79 17.31 1.55
N VAL A 94 -8.96 17.46 0.95
CA VAL A 94 -9.09 17.71 -0.50
C VAL A 94 -8.94 19.21 -0.74
N SER A 95 -7.91 19.59 -1.48
CA SER A 95 -7.56 21.00 -1.76
C SER A 95 -8.28 21.57 -2.98
N SER A 96 -8.56 20.72 -3.97
CA SER A 96 -9.35 21.06 -5.14
C SER A 96 -9.93 19.79 -5.77
N TYR A 97 -10.93 19.96 -6.63
CA TYR A 97 -11.54 18.87 -7.37
C TYR A 97 -11.97 19.33 -8.76
N MET A 98 -12.10 18.39 -9.67
CA MET A 98 -12.62 18.63 -11.01
C MET A 98 -13.47 17.43 -11.45
N ALA A 99 -14.74 17.67 -11.76
CA ALA A 99 -15.56 16.70 -12.49
C ALA A 99 -15.12 16.65 -13.96
N HIS A 100 -15.27 15.49 -14.60
CA HIS A 100 -15.05 15.35 -16.02
C HIS A 100 -15.85 16.43 -16.77
N PRO A 101 -15.25 17.19 -17.72
CA PRO A 101 -15.94 18.32 -18.36
C PRO A 101 -17.21 17.93 -19.12
N GLY A 102 -17.32 16.67 -19.51
CA GLY A 102 -18.52 16.11 -20.13
C GLY A 102 -19.59 15.61 -19.16
N TRP A 103 -19.37 15.68 -17.83
CA TRP A 103 -20.31 15.15 -16.84
C TRP A 103 -21.73 15.71 -17.02
N THR A 104 -22.70 14.84 -17.33
CA THR A 104 -24.07 15.27 -17.66
C THR A 104 -25.06 15.15 -16.49
N GLY A 105 -24.68 14.45 -15.42
CA GLY A 105 -25.61 14.05 -14.35
C GLY A 105 -26.22 12.66 -14.53
N ASP A 106 -25.97 11.99 -15.67
CA ASP A 106 -26.44 10.62 -15.94
C ASP A 106 -25.44 9.59 -15.45
N LEU A 107 -25.78 8.84 -14.39
CA LEU A 107 -24.91 7.82 -13.80
C LEU A 107 -24.62 6.64 -14.75
N SER A 108 -25.38 6.45 -15.83
CA SER A 108 -25.23 5.27 -16.72
C SER A 108 -24.61 5.57 -18.09
N GLY A 109 -24.29 6.83 -18.35
CA GLY A 109 -23.81 7.28 -19.66
C GLY A 109 -23.22 8.70 -19.68
N GLY A 110 -23.05 9.30 -18.50
CA GLY A 110 -22.79 10.73 -18.39
C GLY A 110 -21.34 11.14 -18.21
N HIS A 111 -20.36 10.24 -18.31
CA HIS A 111 -18.95 10.50 -17.95
C HIS A 111 -18.72 10.77 -16.45
N ASP A 112 -19.19 9.86 -15.59
CA ASP A 112 -19.21 10.01 -14.14
C ASP A 112 -17.83 9.82 -13.48
N LEU A 113 -16.88 10.71 -13.79
CA LEU A 113 -15.52 10.68 -13.26
C LEU A 113 -15.14 12.04 -12.69
N ALA A 114 -14.40 12.03 -11.58
CA ALA A 114 -13.82 13.21 -10.98
C ALA A 114 -12.43 12.91 -10.40
N VAL A 115 -11.59 13.93 -10.45
CA VAL A 115 -10.25 13.94 -9.84
C VAL A 115 -10.24 14.90 -8.67
N LEU A 116 -9.69 14.45 -7.54
CA LEU A 116 -9.55 15.22 -6.31
C LEU A 116 -8.04 15.40 -6.03
N ARG A 117 -7.61 16.64 -5.83
CA ARG A 117 -6.24 16.96 -5.44
C ARG A 117 -6.13 17.01 -3.93
N LEU A 118 -5.32 16.15 -3.34
CA LEU A 118 -5.00 16.14 -1.92
C LEU A 118 -4.13 17.33 -1.52
N ALA A 119 -4.23 17.74 -0.25
CA ALA A 119 -3.45 18.85 0.31
C ALA A 119 -1.96 18.50 0.53
N SER A 120 -1.61 17.22 0.45
CA SER A 120 -0.25 16.71 0.60
C SER A 120 -0.03 15.41 -0.16
N PRO A 121 1.20 15.17 -0.65
CA PRO A 121 1.53 13.90 -1.30
C PRO A 121 1.48 12.76 -0.31
N GLN A 122 1.06 11.61 -0.81
CA GLN A 122 1.06 10.32 -0.12
C GLN A 122 2.22 9.48 -0.64
N ASP A 123 2.53 8.40 0.06
CA ASP A 123 3.58 7.46 -0.35
C ASP A 123 3.27 6.89 -1.75
N LEU A 124 4.26 6.96 -2.65
CA LEU A 124 4.20 6.45 -4.01
C LEU A 124 3.87 4.95 -4.05
N ALA A 125 4.26 4.18 -3.03
CA ALA A 125 3.94 2.77 -2.91
C ALA A 125 2.43 2.50 -2.76
N LEU A 126 1.64 3.53 -2.42
CA LEU A 126 0.18 3.44 -2.33
C LEU A 126 -0.51 3.76 -3.66
N VAL A 127 0.21 4.21 -4.68
CA VAL A 127 -0.43 4.61 -5.94
C VAL A 127 -0.87 3.35 -6.70
N LYS A 128 -2.12 3.33 -7.16
CA LYS A 128 -2.62 2.25 -8.01
C LYS A 128 -2.39 2.56 -9.50
N PRO A 129 -1.79 1.63 -10.28
CA PRO A 129 -1.76 1.79 -11.73
C PRO A 129 -3.17 1.79 -12.33
N MET A 130 -3.41 2.71 -13.27
CA MET A 130 -4.64 2.72 -14.06
C MET A 130 -4.54 1.74 -15.23
N ASN A 131 -5.66 1.10 -15.55
CA ASN A 131 -5.77 0.26 -16.73
C ASN A 131 -5.50 1.08 -18.01
N ARG A 132 -4.73 0.50 -18.92
CA ARG A 132 -4.48 1.03 -20.28
C ARG A 132 -4.89 0.06 -21.39
N ALA A 133 -5.30 -1.16 -21.04
CA ALA A 133 -5.75 -2.16 -21.99
C ALA A 133 -7.23 -2.00 -22.33
N ASP A 134 -7.65 -2.51 -23.49
CA ASP A 134 -9.05 -2.54 -23.87
C ASP A 134 -9.82 -3.57 -23.03
N LEU A 135 -10.71 -3.11 -22.15
CA LEU A 135 -11.53 -3.98 -21.30
C LEU A 135 -12.46 -4.93 -22.07
N ALA A 136 -12.76 -4.65 -23.35
CA ALA A 136 -13.52 -5.58 -24.17
C ALA A 136 -12.80 -6.92 -24.38
N ALA A 137 -11.46 -6.96 -24.24
CA ALA A 137 -10.68 -8.20 -24.27
C ALA A 137 -10.75 -9.00 -22.96
N HIS A 138 -11.32 -8.42 -21.90
CA HIS A 138 -11.35 -8.97 -20.54
C HIS A 138 -12.77 -9.30 -20.06
N LEU A 139 -13.72 -9.50 -20.98
CA LEU A 139 -15.06 -9.97 -20.61
C LEU A 139 -14.99 -11.33 -19.88
N GLY A 140 -15.70 -11.45 -18.77
CA GLY A 140 -15.67 -12.61 -17.87
C GLY A 140 -14.45 -12.66 -16.95
N ALA A 141 -13.54 -11.68 -17.01
CA ALA A 141 -12.42 -11.62 -16.07
C ALA A 141 -12.93 -11.35 -14.64
N PRO A 142 -12.26 -11.91 -13.61
CA PRO A 142 -12.51 -11.55 -12.22
C PRO A 142 -12.37 -10.04 -12.01
N TYR A 143 -13.33 -9.48 -11.28
CA TYR A 143 -13.43 -8.06 -11.03
C TYR A 143 -13.59 -7.84 -9.52
N ARG A 144 -12.66 -7.09 -8.92
CA ARG A 144 -12.61 -6.90 -7.47
C ARG A 144 -12.99 -5.47 -7.11
N ALA A 145 -14.12 -5.29 -6.45
CA ALA A 145 -14.56 -3.99 -5.96
C ALA A 145 -14.13 -3.80 -4.51
N VAL A 146 -13.71 -2.59 -4.15
CA VAL A 146 -13.31 -2.26 -2.77
C VAL A 146 -13.98 -0.95 -2.36
N GLY A 147 -14.57 -0.90 -1.17
CA GLY A 147 -15.30 0.29 -0.73
C GLY A 147 -15.73 0.31 0.73
N PHE A 148 -16.35 1.41 1.11
CA PHE A 148 -16.80 1.72 2.47
C PHE A 148 -18.33 1.83 2.56
N GLY A 149 -19.04 1.28 1.58
CA GLY A 149 -20.49 1.37 1.48
C GLY A 149 -21.25 0.56 2.51
N ILE A 150 -22.57 0.70 2.43
CA ILE A 150 -23.52 -0.01 3.28
C ILE A 150 -23.25 -1.52 3.25
N HIS A 151 -23.19 -2.13 4.42
CA HIS A 151 -22.83 -3.53 4.58
C HIS A 151 -24.00 -4.48 4.81
N ASP A 152 -25.19 -3.94 4.99
CA ASP A 152 -26.42 -4.69 5.17
C ASP A 152 -27.54 -3.96 4.41
N ARG A 153 -28.10 -4.64 3.42
CA ARG A 153 -29.13 -4.10 2.53
C ARG A 153 -30.47 -3.91 3.23
N GLU A 154 -30.74 -4.69 4.28
CA GLU A 154 -31.96 -4.61 5.08
C GLU A 154 -31.88 -3.44 6.06
N THR A 155 -30.80 -3.35 6.84
CA THR A 155 -30.64 -2.32 7.87
C THR A 155 -30.14 -0.99 7.30
N ARG A 156 -29.56 -0.99 6.10
CA ARG A 156 -28.92 0.17 5.43
C ARG A 156 -27.78 0.76 6.26
N GLU A 157 -27.07 -0.07 7.02
CA GLU A 157 -26.06 0.39 7.96
C GLU A 157 -24.68 0.64 7.30
N LEU A 158 -24.13 1.84 7.55
CA LEU A 158 -22.74 2.21 7.31
C LEU A 158 -21.99 2.15 8.65
N ASP A 159 -21.07 1.20 8.81
CA ASP A 159 -20.24 1.07 10.01
C ASP A 159 -18.80 1.61 9.81
N GLY A 160 -18.52 2.14 8.61
CA GLY A 160 -17.27 2.80 8.27
C GLY A 160 -16.06 1.89 8.03
N LYS A 161 -16.30 0.59 7.86
CA LYS A 161 -15.25 -0.38 7.52
C LYS A 161 -15.12 -0.57 6.02
N LYS A 162 -13.88 -0.66 5.55
CA LYS A 162 -13.51 -1.03 4.18
C LYS A 162 -13.74 -2.51 3.98
N ARG A 163 -14.28 -2.88 2.81
CA ARG A 163 -14.43 -4.27 2.41
C ARG A 163 -14.20 -4.49 0.93
N VAL A 164 -14.13 -5.76 0.58
CA VAL A 164 -13.86 -6.26 -0.77
C VAL A 164 -14.96 -7.19 -1.26
N GLY A 165 -15.54 -6.90 -2.42
CA GLY A 165 -16.50 -7.75 -3.13
C GLY A 165 -15.95 -8.25 -4.46
N TYR A 166 -16.41 -9.42 -4.89
CA TYR A 166 -15.95 -10.08 -6.11
C TYR A 166 -17.09 -10.19 -7.12
N PHE A 167 -16.76 -9.88 -8.36
CA PHE A 167 -17.65 -9.84 -9.51
C PHE A 167 -16.91 -10.37 -10.74
N GLU A 168 -17.56 -10.31 -11.90
CA GLU A 168 -16.94 -10.47 -13.20
C GLU A 168 -17.38 -9.37 -14.17
N ILE A 169 -16.53 -9.06 -15.15
CA ILE A 169 -16.88 -8.15 -16.23
C ILE A 169 -17.96 -8.79 -17.11
N ALA A 170 -19.20 -8.31 -17.02
CA ALA A 170 -20.32 -8.87 -17.79
C ALA A 170 -20.33 -8.36 -19.23
N ARG A 171 -20.14 -7.05 -19.41
CA ARG A 171 -20.04 -6.38 -20.71
C ARG A 171 -19.48 -4.98 -20.58
N THR A 172 -18.99 -4.44 -21.68
CA THR A 172 -18.63 -3.02 -21.84
C THR A 172 -19.68 -2.33 -22.71
N THR A 173 -20.23 -1.21 -22.26
CA THR A 173 -21.22 -0.43 -23.03
C THR A 173 -20.85 1.04 -22.99
N GLY A 174 -20.50 1.63 -24.13
CA GLY A 174 -20.03 3.02 -24.19
C GLY A 174 -18.80 3.20 -23.29
N ASP A 175 -18.91 4.16 -22.37
CA ASP A 175 -17.90 4.51 -21.37
C ASP A 175 -18.08 3.81 -20.02
N TYR A 176 -18.86 2.72 -19.97
CA TYR A 176 -19.08 1.95 -18.75
C TYR A 176 -18.72 0.47 -18.92
N VAL A 177 -18.36 -0.14 -17.80
CA VAL A 177 -18.31 -1.58 -17.61
C VAL A 177 -19.47 -1.99 -16.70
N GLU A 178 -20.26 -2.96 -17.14
CA GLU A 178 -21.27 -3.59 -16.29
C GLU A 178 -20.69 -4.84 -15.67
N ILE A 179 -20.86 -4.97 -14.36
CA ILE A 179 -20.35 -6.08 -13.57
C ILE A 179 -21.49 -7.00 -13.15
N ARG A 180 -21.19 -8.28 -13.04
CA ARG A 180 -22.11 -9.31 -12.58
C ARG A 180 -21.56 -9.96 -11.32
N ASP A 181 -22.43 -10.13 -10.33
CA ASP A 181 -22.13 -10.88 -9.13
C ASP A 181 -21.88 -12.35 -9.47
N VAL A 182 -20.80 -12.89 -8.91
CA VAL A 182 -20.36 -14.28 -9.10
C VAL A 182 -20.87 -15.19 -7.98
N ASP A 183 -21.43 -14.62 -6.90
CA ASP A 183 -21.98 -15.38 -5.80
C ASP A 183 -23.34 -16.01 -6.18
N PRO A 184 -23.51 -17.33 -6.00
CA PRO A 184 -24.73 -18.02 -6.41
C PRO A 184 -26.00 -17.55 -5.70
N ASP A 185 -25.87 -16.96 -4.50
CA ASP A 185 -26.98 -16.44 -3.71
C ASP A 185 -27.28 -14.96 -3.98
N GLY A 186 -26.49 -14.30 -4.84
CA GLY A 186 -26.71 -12.90 -5.21
C GLY A 186 -26.45 -11.93 -4.05
N ALA A 187 -25.66 -12.35 -3.07
CA ALA A 187 -25.44 -11.59 -1.85
C ALA A 187 -24.63 -10.31 -2.15
N THR A 188 -23.54 -10.45 -2.91
CA THR A 188 -22.58 -9.39 -3.15
C THR A 188 -23.16 -8.29 -4.05
N ALA A 189 -23.14 -7.07 -3.53
CA ALA A 189 -23.66 -5.90 -4.22
C ALA A 189 -22.87 -4.64 -3.86
N ILE A 190 -22.78 -3.73 -4.81
CA ILE A 190 -22.25 -2.38 -4.56
C ILE A 190 -23.38 -1.48 -4.08
N CYS A 191 -23.14 -0.67 -3.05
CA CYS A 191 -24.18 0.09 -2.37
C CYS A 191 -23.77 1.53 -2.05
N GLN A 192 -24.68 2.28 -1.41
CA GLN A 192 -24.40 3.69 -1.08
C GLN A 192 -23.14 3.79 -0.20
N GLY A 193 -22.23 4.69 -0.56
CA GLY A 193 -20.90 4.84 0.05
C GLY A 193 -19.76 4.14 -0.70
N ASP A 194 -20.06 3.14 -1.53
CA ASP A 194 -19.09 2.56 -2.47
C ASP A 194 -18.94 3.38 -3.76
N SER A 195 -19.89 4.29 -4.03
CA SER A 195 -19.84 5.28 -5.12
C SER A 195 -18.45 5.91 -5.26
N GLY A 196 -17.92 5.92 -6.47
CA GLY A 196 -16.57 6.41 -6.78
C GLY A 196 -15.42 5.48 -6.38
N GLY A 197 -15.73 4.35 -5.74
CA GLY A 197 -14.75 3.33 -5.39
C GLY A 197 -14.22 2.56 -6.60
N PRO A 198 -13.07 1.91 -6.46
CA PRO A 198 -12.45 1.16 -7.53
C PRO A 198 -13.15 -0.15 -7.83
N GLY A 199 -13.06 -0.51 -9.11
CA GLY A 199 -13.06 -1.89 -9.54
C GLY A 199 -11.74 -2.27 -10.21
N PHE A 200 -11.13 -3.34 -9.71
CA PHE A 200 -9.82 -3.82 -10.11
C PHE A 200 -9.90 -5.08 -10.98
N ILE A 201 -8.95 -5.22 -11.90
CA ILE A 201 -8.67 -6.46 -12.63
C ILE A 201 -7.17 -6.72 -12.64
N THR A 202 -6.78 -7.96 -12.90
CA THR A 202 -5.38 -8.34 -13.10
C THR A 202 -5.08 -8.50 -14.60
N ILE A 203 -4.08 -7.77 -15.08
CA ILE A 203 -3.53 -7.89 -16.44
C ILE A 203 -2.04 -8.18 -16.33
N ASP A 204 -1.59 -9.27 -16.96
CA ASP A 204 -0.18 -9.69 -16.95
C ASP A 204 0.44 -9.77 -15.53
N GLY A 205 -0.35 -10.22 -14.56
CA GLY A 205 0.08 -10.34 -13.16
C GLY A 205 0.03 -9.05 -12.34
N VAL A 206 -0.33 -7.91 -12.95
CA VAL A 206 -0.47 -6.61 -12.27
C VAL A 206 -1.93 -6.26 -12.08
N GLU A 207 -2.31 -5.92 -10.86
CA GLU A 207 -3.66 -5.44 -10.58
C GLU A 207 -3.78 -3.94 -10.88
N VAL A 208 -4.75 -3.58 -11.72
CA VAL A 208 -4.96 -2.22 -12.24
C VAL A 208 -6.38 -1.73 -12.00
N LEU A 209 -6.54 -0.40 -11.88
CA LEU A 209 -7.85 0.25 -11.82
C LEU A 209 -8.56 0.18 -13.17
N ALA A 210 -9.63 -0.60 -13.26
CA ALA A 210 -10.41 -0.81 -14.48
C ALA A 210 -11.74 -0.05 -14.50
N GLY A 211 -12.31 0.27 -13.34
CA GLY A 211 -13.55 1.04 -13.27
C GLY A 211 -13.66 1.88 -12.00
N VAL A 212 -14.54 2.86 -12.07
CA VAL A 212 -14.93 3.73 -10.96
C VAL A 212 -16.44 3.60 -10.77
N HIS A 213 -16.87 3.14 -9.59
CA HIS A 213 -18.28 2.83 -9.38
C HIS A 213 -19.18 4.04 -9.54
N SER A 214 -20.25 3.89 -10.34
CA SER A 214 -21.17 4.99 -10.66
C SER A 214 -22.61 4.68 -10.28
N TYR A 215 -23.14 3.52 -10.65
CA TYR A 215 -24.53 3.17 -10.37
C TYR A 215 -24.74 1.72 -9.97
N SER A 216 -25.79 1.51 -9.19
CA SER A 216 -26.40 0.21 -8.92
C SER A 216 -27.93 0.35 -9.03
N ILE A 217 -28.64 -0.75 -9.30
CA ILE A 217 -30.11 -0.72 -9.32
C ILE A 217 -30.65 -0.41 -7.91
N GLN A 218 -31.79 0.27 -7.86
CA GLN A 218 -32.46 0.69 -6.64
C GLN A 218 -32.52 -0.44 -5.59
N GLY A 219 -31.98 -0.18 -4.40
CA GLY A 219 -31.91 -1.16 -3.31
C GLY A 219 -30.61 -1.97 -3.28
N CYS A 220 -29.57 -1.51 -3.98
CA CYS A 220 -28.27 -2.18 -4.08
C CYS A 220 -28.44 -3.56 -4.69
N PHE A 221 -29.08 -3.59 -5.86
CA PHE A 221 -29.24 -4.79 -6.68
C PHE A 221 -28.38 -4.66 -7.94
N ASN A 222 -27.95 -5.80 -8.45
CA ASN A 222 -27.26 -5.93 -9.73
C ASN A 222 -28.23 -5.78 -10.91
N PRO A 223 -27.74 -5.42 -12.12
CA PRO A 223 -26.37 -5.02 -12.43
C PRO A 223 -25.93 -3.69 -11.80
N SER A 224 -24.64 -3.63 -11.51
CA SER A 224 -23.91 -2.42 -11.17
C SER A 224 -23.03 -2.02 -12.35
N GLY A 225 -22.73 -0.73 -12.48
CA GLY A 225 -21.89 -0.22 -13.55
C GLY A 225 -20.90 0.83 -13.09
N ASP A 226 -19.72 0.73 -13.68
CA ASP A 226 -18.56 1.52 -13.35
C ASP A 226 -18.10 2.29 -14.58
N ALA A 227 -17.79 3.58 -14.41
CA ALA A 227 -17.22 4.41 -15.45
C ALA A 227 -15.80 3.92 -15.80
N ARG A 228 -15.42 4.00 -17.07
CA ARG A 228 -14.16 3.51 -17.65
C ARG A 228 -13.06 4.58 -17.63
N PRO A 229 -12.16 4.62 -16.62
CA PRO A 229 -11.11 5.63 -16.57
C PRO A 229 -10.10 5.49 -17.73
N ASP A 230 -9.91 4.30 -18.29
CA ASP A 230 -9.03 4.02 -19.44
C ASP A 230 -9.36 4.92 -20.65
N LEU A 231 -10.64 5.21 -20.88
CA LEU A 231 -11.10 6.03 -21.99
C LEU A 231 -10.80 7.52 -21.83
N TYR A 232 -10.55 7.97 -20.60
CA TYR A 232 -10.37 9.39 -20.25
C TYR A 232 -9.00 9.68 -19.65
N LEU A 233 -8.11 8.68 -19.60
CA LEU A 233 -6.79 8.80 -19.03
C LEU A 233 -6.01 9.96 -19.68
N GLU A 234 -5.86 9.92 -21.00
CA GLU A 234 -5.06 10.90 -21.75
C GLU A 234 -5.76 12.27 -21.90
N SER A 235 -7.10 12.28 -21.94
CA SER A 235 -7.85 13.51 -22.23
C SER A 235 -8.24 14.30 -20.98
N PHE A 236 -8.24 13.68 -19.80
CA PHE A 236 -8.77 14.28 -18.58
C PHE A 236 -7.93 13.98 -17.33
N ILE A 237 -7.68 12.70 -17.03
CA ILE A 237 -7.08 12.29 -15.75
C ILE A 237 -5.60 12.67 -15.70
N GLN A 238 -4.82 12.24 -16.70
CA GLN A 238 -3.38 12.47 -16.78
C GLN A 238 -3.03 13.97 -16.88
N PRO A 239 -3.70 14.78 -17.72
CA PRO A 239 -3.47 16.22 -17.74
C PRO A 239 -3.75 16.91 -16.40
N PHE A 240 -4.72 16.41 -15.62
CA PHE A 240 -4.96 16.93 -14.28
C PHE A 240 -3.83 16.56 -13.34
N ILE A 241 -3.36 15.31 -13.34
CA ILE A 241 -2.24 14.86 -12.52
C ILE A 241 -1.00 15.70 -12.81
N ASP A 242 -0.57 15.77 -14.07
CA ASP A 242 0.67 16.47 -14.47
C ASP A 242 0.64 17.97 -14.10
N ALA A 243 -0.55 18.59 -14.13
CA ALA A 243 -0.70 19.99 -13.77
C ALA A 243 -0.74 20.25 -12.26
N ASN A 244 -1.28 19.31 -11.46
CA ASN A 244 -1.70 19.56 -10.08
C ASN A 244 -0.93 18.76 -9.03
N ASP A 245 -0.39 17.60 -9.39
CA ASP A 245 0.47 16.82 -8.53
C ASP A 245 1.87 17.44 -8.54
N VAL A 246 2.30 17.92 -7.37
CA VAL A 246 3.59 18.60 -7.26
C VAL A 246 4.75 17.64 -7.44
N THR A 247 4.53 16.34 -7.22
CA THR A 247 5.57 15.31 -7.34
C THR A 247 5.84 14.89 -8.79
N CYS A 248 5.12 15.45 -9.77
CA CYS A 248 5.42 15.23 -11.20
C CYS A 248 6.34 16.34 -11.77
N ARG A 249 6.88 17.19 -10.90
CA ARG A 249 7.74 18.33 -11.25
C ARG A 249 9.13 18.04 -10.72
N ALA A 250 10.12 18.77 -11.26
CA ALA A 250 11.48 18.68 -10.76
C ALA A 250 11.55 19.03 -9.25
N ASP A 251 11.72 18.01 -8.41
CA ASP A 251 11.84 18.04 -6.95
C ASP A 251 12.89 17.07 -6.40
N ASP A 252 13.75 16.54 -7.28
CA ASP A 252 14.79 15.53 -7.03
C ASP A 252 14.24 14.14 -6.64
N GLN A 253 12.94 13.89 -6.83
CA GLN A 253 12.32 12.58 -6.65
C GLN A 253 11.74 12.05 -7.96
N CYS A 254 12.21 10.90 -8.41
CA CYS A 254 11.65 10.27 -9.60
C CYS A 254 10.34 9.50 -9.30
N VAL A 255 9.19 10.09 -9.65
CA VAL A 255 7.85 9.50 -9.56
C VAL A 255 7.44 8.87 -10.90
N ARG A 256 7.41 7.53 -10.90
CA ARG A 256 7.16 6.74 -12.12
C ARG A 256 5.73 6.27 -12.29
N LEU A 257 4.92 6.33 -11.23
CA LEU A 257 3.53 5.88 -11.23
C LEU A 257 2.61 7.07 -10.94
N GLY A 258 1.66 7.28 -11.84
CA GLY A 258 0.73 8.41 -11.80
C GLY A 258 1.16 9.60 -12.65
N CYS A 259 2.46 9.92 -12.74
CA CYS A 259 2.98 10.99 -13.60
C CYS A 259 3.21 10.50 -15.05
N SER A 260 2.91 11.34 -16.06
CA SER A 260 3.16 10.97 -17.47
C SER A 260 4.64 11.08 -17.83
N ALA A 261 5.31 12.10 -17.30
CA ALA A 261 6.73 12.34 -17.43
C ALA A 261 7.20 13.15 -16.22
N ASP A 262 8.05 12.55 -15.41
CA ASP A 262 8.72 13.22 -14.32
C ASP A 262 10.13 13.64 -14.79
N PRO A 263 10.47 14.95 -14.74
CA PRO A 263 11.79 15.45 -15.15
C PRO A 263 12.97 14.81 -14.42
N ASP A 264 12.79 14.29 -13.21
CA ASP A 264 13.85 13.74 -12.37
C ASP A 264 14.14 12.26 -12.70
N CYS A 265 13.31 11.64 -13.54
CA CYS A 265 13.48 10.26 -14.00
C CYS A 265 14.40 10.12 -15.22
N GLN A 266 15.14 11.16 -15.63
CA GLN A 266 16.03 11.14 -16.79
C GLN A 266 17.44 11.64 -16.44
N PRO A 267 18.52 10.96 -16.88
CA PRO A 267 18.54 9.71 -17.66
C PRO A 267 18.25 8.46 -16.80
N CYS A 268 17.92 8.64 -15.53
CA CYS A 268 17.84 7.58 -14.52
C CYS A 268 16.40 7.04 -14.43
N GLY A 269 16.00 6.25 -15.44
CA GLY A 269 14.62 5.80 -15.71
C GLY A 269 14.44 4.28 -15.67
N PRO A 270 13.25 3.71 -15.90
CA PRO A 270 13.07 2.36 -16.43
C PRO A 270 12.82 2.50 -17.93
N ASP A 271 13.72 3.19 -18.63
CA ASP A 271 13.59 3.54 -20.04
C ASP A 271 14.24 2.50 -20.97
N GLY A 272 14.70 1.38 -20.39
CA GLY A 272 15.41 0.31 -21.07
C GLY A 272 16.88 0.62 -21.31
N THR A 273 17.40 1.73 -20.79
CA THR A 273 18.78 2.16 -20.95
C THR A 273 19.44 2.32 -19.59
N CYS A 274 20.44 1.48 -19.30
CA CYS A 274 21.27 1.66 -18.12
C CYS A 274 22.08 2.97 -18.20
N ALA A 275 21.77 3.95 -17.34
CA ALA A 275 22.50 5.21 -17.19
C ALA A 275 23.38 5.26 -15.92
N THR A 276 24.46 6.04 -15.98
CA THR A 276 25.40 6.26 -14.86
C THR A 276 25.30 7.68 -14.31
N GLY A 277 25.69 7.89 -13.04
CA GLY A 277 25.70 9.22 -12.42
C GLY A 277 24.36 9.64 -11.81
N CYS A 278 23.51 8.65 -11.54
CA CYS A 278 22.21 8.81 -10.90
C CYS A 278 22.35 8.95 -9.38
N ALA A 279 21.47 9.74 -8.76
CA ALA A 279 21.41 9.89 -7.30
C ALA A 279 21.03 8.56 -6.61
N VAL A 280 20.22 7.74 -7.29
CA VAL A 280 19.98 6.33 -6.95
C VAL A 280 20.33 5.45 -8.15
N PRO A 281 20.77 4.18 -7.97
CA PRO A 281 21.12 3.32 -9.09
C PRO A 281 19.96 3.22 -10.08
N ASP A 282 20.28 3.37 -11.36
CA ASP A 282 19.32 3.26 -12.43
C ASP A 282 18.66 1.88 -12.41
N PRO A 283 17.32 1.80 -12.38
CA PRO A 283 16.59 0.53 -12.39
C PRO A 283 16.90 -0.39 -13.56
N ASP A 284 17.33 0.11 -14.72
CA ASP A 284 17.70 -0.71 -15.88
C ASP A 284 19.14 -1.22 -15.85
N CYS A 285 19.96 -0.75 -14.91
CA CYS A 285 21.30 -1.28 -14.69
C CYS A 285 21.27 -2.50 -13.77
N THR A 286 21.73 -3.65 -14.26
CA THR A 286 22.09 -4.79 -13.39
C THR A 286 23.29 -4.41 -12.53
N THR A 287 23.03 -4.11 -11.26
CA THR A 287 24.04 -3.62 -10.31
C THR A 287 24.16 -4.47 -9.05
N SER A 288 23.16 -5.30 -8.75
CA SER A 288 22.98 -5.90 -7.43
C SER A 288 23.07 -7.42 -7.48
N GLU A 289 23.88 -7.99 -6.58
CA GLU A 289 24.01 -9.42 -6.35
C GLU A 289 22.86 -9.96 -5.45
N LEU A 290 22.81 -11.29 -5.27
CA LEU A 290 21.82 -11.92 -4.41
C LEU A 290 21.89 -11.37 -2.97
N GLY A 291 20.76 -10.90 -2.44
CA GLY A 291 20.62 -10.31 -1.11
C GLY A 291 20.85 -8.81 -1.03
N GLU A 292 21.37 -8.17 -2.08
CA GLU A 292 21.59 -6.73 -2.11
C GLU A 292 20.30 -5.95 -2.41
N ILE A 293 20.31 -4.65 -2.10
CA ILE A 293 19.17 -3.75 -2.29
C ILE A 293 18.81 -3.66 -3.78
N CYS A 294 17.50 -3.63 -4.05
CA CYS A 294 16.96 -3.41 -5.39
C CYS A 294 15.66 -2.62 -5.34
N ARG A 295 15.36 -1.94 -6.43
CA ARG A 295 14.10 -1.22 -6.69
C ARG A 295 13.33 -1.79 -7.87
N ALA A 296 13.99 -2.57 -8.74
CA ALA A 296 13.41 -3.29 -9.87
C ALA A 296 14.14 -4.61 -10.14
N ASP A 297 13.46 -5.54 -10.79
CA ASP A 297 13.99 -6.85 -11.17
C ASP A 297 15.26 -6.76 -12.03
N SER A 298 15.30 -5.77 -12.94
CA SER A 298 16.43 -5.48 -13.81
C SER A 298 17.71 -5.06 -13.07
N GLN A 299 17.61 -4.67 -11.79
CA GLN A 299 18.80 -4.39 -10.98
C GLN A 299 19.48 -5.65 -10.47
N CYS A 300 18.74 -6.75 -10.37
CA CYS A 300 19.24 -8.00 -9.86
C CYS A 300 19.88 -8.82 -10.97
N LEU A 301 21.08 -9.37 -10.72
CA LEU A 301 21.71 -10.32 -11.64
C LEU A 301 20.82 -11.53 -11.97
N THR A 302 19.92 -11.86 -11.05
CA THR A 302 18.95 -12.95 -11.15
C THR A 302 17.67 -12.57 -11.88
N GLY A 303 17.45 -11.26 -12.12
CA GLY A 303 16.20 -10.73 -12.65
C GLY A 303 15.03 -10.79 -11.67
N LEU A 304 15.29 -10.85 -10.36
CA LEU A 304 14.23 -11.00 -9.36
C LEU A 304 14.49 -10.12 -8.13
N CYS A 305 13.66 -9.10 -7.95
CA CYS A 305 13.66 -8.16 -6.84
C CYS A 305 12.39 -8.31 -6.00
N VAL A 306 12.49 -8.87 -4.80
CA VAL A 306 11.32 -9.23 -3.98
C VAL A 306 11.13 -8.26 -2.82
N GLU A 307 9.88 -8.10 -2.39
CA GLU A 307 9.51 -7.36 -1.17
C GLU A 307 9.72 -8.22 0.07
N TRP A 308 10.17 -7.61 1.16
CA TRP A 308 10.28 -8.29 2.44
C TRP A 308 8.91 -8.46 3.08
N THR A 309 8.66 -9.60 3.70
CA THR A 309 7.34 -9.98 4.20
C THR A 309 6.79 -9.07 5.31
N THR A 310 7.70 -8.45 6.07
CA THR A 310 7.35 -7.60 7.21
C THR A 310 7.23 -6.13 6.84
N ASP A 311 7.91 -5.72 5.77
CA ASP A 311 7.90 -4.35 5.28
C ASP A 311 8.15 -4.32 3.76
N ARG A 312 7.15 -3.80 3.03
CA ARG A 312 7.16 -3.75 1.56
C ARG A 312 8.10 -2.68 1.00
N ASN A 313 8.53 -1.72 1.82
CA ASN A 313 9.51 -0.72 1.43
C ASN A 313 10.94 -1.28 1.45
N SER A 314 11.16 -2.39 2.14
CA SER A 314 12.39 -3.17 2.09
C SER A 314 12.33 -4.19 0.96
N ARG A 315 13.20 -4.00 -0.04
CA ARG A 315 13.35 -4.86 -1.21
C ARG A 315 14.80 -5.25 -1.42
N PHE A 316 14.99 -6.49 -1.87
CA PHE A 316 16.31 -7.09 -2.09
C PHE A 316 16.28 -8.11 -3.24
N CYS A 317 17.44 -8.31 -3.86
CA CYS A 317 17.60 -9.27 -4.93
C CYS A 317 17.49 -10.69 -4.40
N SER A 318 16.69 -11.50 -5.08
CA SER A 318 16.40 -12.87 -4.72
C SER A 318 16.61 -13.81 -5.90
N GLN A 319 16.42 -15.10 -5.71
CA GLN A 319 16.35 -16.08 -6.78
C GLN A 319 15.42 -17.23 -6.42
N PRO A 320 14.88 -17.94 -7.42
CA PRO A 320 14.18 -19.21 -7.19
C PRO A 320 15.08 -20.19 -6.44
N CYS A 321 14.50 -20.91 -5.49
CA CYS A 321 15.23 -21.86 -4.67
C CYS A 321 14.41 -23.13 -4.43
N THR A 322 15.12 -24.23 -4.17
CA THR A 322 14.54 -25.53 -3.79
C THR A 322 14.86 -25.90 -2.36
N GLY A 323 15.95 -25.37 -1.82
CA GLY A 323 16.34 -25.50 -0.41
C GLY A 323 17.35 -24.44 0.04
N PRO A 324 17.75 -24.46 1.32
CA PRO A 324 18.59 -23.42 1.92
C PRO A 324 19.97 -23.24 1.26
N SER A 325 20.51 -24.29 0.62
CA SER A 325 21.79 -24.21 -0.09
C SER A 325 21.77 -23.26 -1.28
N ASP A 326 20.58 -22.98 -1.83
CA ASP A 326 20.40 -22.09 -2.96
C ASP A 326 20.39 -20.62 -2.49
N CYS A 327 20.45 -20.33 -1.19
CA CYS A 327 20.42 -18.99 -0.63
C CYS A 327 21.72 -18.71 0.15
N PRO A 328 22.87 -18.56 -0.55
CA PRO A 328 24.18 -18.41 0.09
C PRO A 328 24.38 -17.05 0.79
N ALA A 329 23.56 -16.05 0.46
CA ALA A 329 23.61 -14.75 1.13
C ALA A 329 23.19 -14.87 2.61
N ALA A 330 23.95 -14.20 3.48
CA ALA A 330 23.79 -14.33 4.92
C ALA A 330 22.39 -13.86 5.38
N GLY A 331 21.74 -14.64 6.24
CA GLY A 331 20.42 -14.31 6.78
C GLY A 331 19.24 -14.68 5.87
N MET A 332 19.51 -15.25 4.69
CA MET A 332 18.46 -15.72 3.78
C MET A 332 18.17 -17.22 3.92
N THR A 333 16.92 -17.61 3.77
CA THR A 333 16.47 -19.00 3.63
C THR A 333 15.55 -19.14 2.42
N CYS A 334 15.26 -20.39 2.06
CA CYS A 334 14.39 -20.70 0.94
C CYS A 334 12.94 -20.80 1.41
N ASP A 335 12.14 -19.77 1.11
CA ASP A 335 10.78 -19.63 1.61
C ASP A 335 9.77 -19.53 0.44
N GLU A 336 8.52 -19.90 0.71
CA GLU A 336 7.43 -19.75 -0.25
C GLU A 336 6.75 -18.38 -0.03
N LEU A 337 6.85 -17.49 -1.02
CA LEU A 337 6.19 -16.17 -0.99
C LEU A 337 4.94 -16.19 -1.87
N ALA A 338 3.82 -15.69 -1.33
CA ALA A 338 2.55 -15.62 -2.06
C ALA A 338 2.72 -14.76 -3.33
N GLY A 339 2.28 -15.30 -4.48
CA GLY A 339 2.36 -14.61 -5.77
C GLY A 339 3.74 -14.64 -6.46
N VAL A 340 4.81 -15.02 -5.75
CA VAL A 340 6.18 -15.10 -6.30
C VAL A 340 6.66 -16.56 -6.42
N GLY A 341 6.24 -17.43 -5.50
CA GLY A 341 6.68 -18.82 -5.40
C GLY A 341 7.88 -18.95 -4.46
N ARG A 342 8.62 -20.06 -4.61
CA ARG A 342 9.72 -20.39 -3.71
C ARG A 342 11.02 -19.68 -4.07
N VAL A 343 11.47 -18.78 -3.21
CA VAL A 343 12.61 -17.89 -3.47
C VAL A 343 13.42 -17.63 -2.20
N CYS A 344 14.63 -17.10 -2.36
CA CYS A 344 15.47 -16.70 -1.22
C CYS A 344 14.88 -15.48 -0.51
N ASN A 345 14.65 -15.58 0.80
CA ASN A 345 14.03 -14.54 1.60
C ASN A 345 14.77 -14.32 2.92
N TYR A 346 14.86 -13.08 3.38
CA TYR A 346 15.49 -12.74 4.65
C TYR A 346 14.62 -13.12 5.85
N GLN A 347 15.23 -13.80 6.84
CA GLN A 347 14.56 -14.16 8.10
C GLN A 347 14.54 -13.02 9.13
N GLY A 348 15.34 -11.98 8.92
CA GLY A 348 15.38 -10.76 9.70
C GLY A 348 15.37 -9.54 8.77
N GLU A 349 15.66 -8.37 9.32
CA GLU A 349 15.70 -7.13 8.53
C GLU A 349 16.75 -7.23 7.41
N PRO A 350 16.36 -7.03 6.14
CA PRO A 350 17.31 -7.00 5.02
C PRO A 350 18.16 -5.72 5.05
N PRO A 351 19.22 -5.65 4.22
CA PRO A 351 19.99 -4.42 4.06
C PRO A 351 19.12 -3.23 3.65
N GLY A 352 19.36 -2.06 4.25
CA GLY A 352 18.68 -0.81 3.93
C GLY A 352 17.24 -0.72 4.44
N ALA A 353 16.87 -1.58 5.39
CA ALA A 353 15.61 -1.50 6.12
C ALA A 353 15.53 -0.23 7.00
N LEU A 354 14.32 0.12 7.43
CA LEU A 354 14.08 1.30 8.25
C LEU A 354 14.95 1.31 9.52
N GLY A 355 15.57 2.44 9.83
CA GLY A 355 16.43 2.63 11.00
C GLY A 355 17.83 2.01 10.88
N GLN A 356 18.18 1.38 9.76
CA GLN A 356 19.58 1.00 9.50
C GLN A 356 20.43 2.21 9.16
N ALA A 357 21.73 2.11 9.42
CA ALA A 357 22.68 3.18 9.10
C ALA A 357 22.85 3.35 7.59
N CYS A 358 23.07 4.59 7.16
CA CYS A 358 23.33 4.95 5.76
C CYS A 358 24.27 6.15 5.68
N ASP A 359 25.02 6.22 4.59
CA ASP A 359 25.79 7.40 4.21
C ASP A 359 25.14 8.11 3.01
N GLU A 360 24.51 7.34 2.12
CA GLU A 360 23.83 7.82 0.92
C GLU A 360 22.43 7.22 0.79
N ALA A 361 21.58 7.83 -0.05
CA ALA A 361 20.22 7.35 -0.30
C ALA A 361 20.18 5.93 -0.89
N THR A 362 21.28 5.46 -1.47
CA THR A 362 21.43 4.14 -2.10
C THR A 362 21.58 3.01 -1.09
N ASP A 363 22.04 3.34 0.13
CA ASP A 363 22.12 2.40 1.26
C ASP A 363 20.74 2.07 1.84
N CYS A 364 19.72 2.83 1.43
CA CYS A 364 18.36 2.74 1.92
C CYS A 364 17.44 2.20 0.83
N SER A 365 16.64 1.18 1.18
CA SER A 365 15.87 0.40 0.21
C SER A 365 14.90 1.25 -0.62
N ARG A 366 13.65 1.46 -0.19
CA ARG A 366 12.79 2.55 -0.72
C ARG A 366 12.76 3.79 0.18
N TYR A 367 13.58 3.79 1.23
CA TYR A 367 13.71 4.87 2.19
C TYR A 367 14.67 5.98 1.71
N THR A 368 14.70 7.07 2.47
CA THR A 368 15.66 8.16 2.34
C THR A 368 16.73 8.05 3.42
N CYS A 369 17.97 8.41 3.10
CA CYS A 369 19.01 8.55 4.11
C CYS A 369 18.96 9.94 4.74
N SER A 370 18.69 10.03 6.04
CA SER A 370 18.60 11.28 6.80
C SER A 370 19.12 11.05 8.22
N ASP A 371 19.95 11.97 8.72
CA ASP A 371 20.71 11.85 9.97
C ASP A 371 21.45 10.50 10.11
N GLY A 372 22.01 10.02 8.98
CA GLY A 372 22.74 8.75 8.91
C GLY A 372 21.88 7.49 9.09
N LEU A 373 20.55 7.61 8.99
CA LEU A 373 19.60 6.51 9.12
C LEU A 373 18.65 6.44 7.93
N CYS A 374 18.31 5.22 7.52
CA CYS A 374 17.23 4.98 6.59
C CYS A 374 15.90 5.31 7.24
N THR A 375 15.22 6.31 6.72
CA THR A 375 13.98 6.85 7.28
C THR A 375 13.03 7.31 6.18
N TYR A 376 11.84 7.74 6.55
CA TYR A 376 10.89 8.41 5.66
C TYR A 376 10.20 9.56 6.39
N ALA A 377 9.66 10.48 5.61
CA ALA A 377 8.98 11.66 6.13
C ALA A 377 7.70 11.30 6.88
N CYS A 378 7.50 11.94 8.03
CA CYS A 378 6.30 11.84 8.83
C CYS A 378 5.68 13.22 9.03
N ASP A 379 4.38 13.27 9.27
CA ASP A 379 3.61 14.49 9.47
C ASP A 379 2.32 14.12 10.20
N LEU A 380 2.35 14.31 11.52
CA LEU A 380 1.23 13.96 12.39
C LEU A 380 -0.07 14.70 12.00
N PRO A 381 -0.06 16.02 11.70
CA PRO A 381 -1.23 16.70 11.16
C PRO A 381 -1.80 16.10 9.87
N ARG A 382 -0.96 15.56 8.99
CA ARG A 382 -1.36 14.93 7.73
C ARG A 382 -1.59 13.42 7.85
N GLY A 383 -1.44 12.86 9.05
CA GLY A 383 -1.63 11.44 9.33
C GLY A 383 -0.52 10.53 8.77
N LEU A 384 0.64 11.08 8.45
CA LEU A 384 1.83 10.31 8.11
C LEU A 384 2.53 9.92 9.41
N PHE A 385 2.22 8.74 9.92
CA PHE A 385 2.73 8.24 11.20
C PHE A 385 3.95 7.34 11.01
N CYS A 386 4.82 7.32 12.02
CA CYS A 386 5.92 6.38 12.12
C CYS A 386 5.42 5.01 12.61
N PRO A 387 6.11 3.91 12.25
CA PRO A 387 5.74 2.59 12.75
C PRO A 387 6.07 2.48 14.24
N ALA A 388 5.58 1.41 14.88
CA ALA A 388 5.87 1.15 16.27
C ALA A 388 7.39 1.11 16.55
N GLY A 389 7.83 1.80 17.60
CA GLY A 389 9.24 1.93 17.95
C GLY A 389 9.96 3.12 17.29
N TYR A 390 9.25 3.94 16.52
CA TYR A 390 9.80 5.14 15.89
C TYR A 390 8.98 6.39 16.24
N LEU A 391 9.66 7.51 16.46
CA LEU A 391 9.10 8.83 16.71
C LEU A 391 9.27 9.74 15.51
N CYS A 392 8.27 10.57 15.30
CA CYS A 392 8.29 11.61 14.30
C CYS A 392 9.04 12.84 14.83
N ASP A 393 10.24 13.10 14.33
CA ASP A 393 11.17 14.10 14.88
C ASP A 393 11.98 14.82 13.77
N THR A 394 12.56 15.98 14.08
CA THR A 394 13.31 16.84 13.14
C THR A 394 14.79 16.92 13.56
N ARG A 395 15.55 15.83 13.39
CA ARG A 395 16.98 15.78 13.79
C ARG A 395 17.91 16.54 12.84
N ASP A 396 17.60 16.57 11.54
CA ASP A 396 18.52 17.06 10.50
C ASP A 396 18.47 18.58 10.25
N ASP A 397 17.28 19.16 10.06
CA ASP A 397 17.13 20.52 9.51
C ASP A 397 16.18 21.44 10.32
N GLY A 398 15.47 20.88 11.31
CA GLY A 398 14.42 21.57 12.05
C GLY A 398 13.17 21.94 11.22
N ALA A 399 13.06 21.44 9.99
CA ALA A 399 12.01 21.77 9.02
C ALA A 399 11.27 20.53 8.50
N THR A 400 11.94 19.39 8.39
CA THR A 400 11.41 18.12 7.88
C THR A 400 11.35 17.10 9.01
N TYR A 401 10.15 16.57 9.25
CA TYR A 401 9.92 15.52 10.24
C TYR A 401 10.12 14.15 9.59
N ASN A 402 10.96 13.32 10.19
CA ASN A 402 11.24 11.95 9.75
C ASN A 402 11.05 10.95 10.90
N CYS A 403 10.92 9.67 10.56
CA CYS A 403 10.77 8.60 11.54
C CYS A 403 12.11 8.12 12.07
N TYR A 404 12.40 8.41 13.34
CA TYR A 404 13.62 7.98 14.00
C TYR A 404 13.32 6.96 15.10
N PRO A 405 14.22 6.00 15.36
CA PRO A 405 14.04 5.07 16.47
C PRO A 405 13.81 5.82 17.78
N GLU A 406 12.87 5.31 18.59
CA GLU A 406 12.70 5.75 19.98
C GLU A 406 14.04 5.59 20.71
N GLU A 407 14.57 6.68 21.26
CA GLU A 407 15.74 6.57 22.14
C GLU A 407 15.33 5.76 23.36
N VAL A 408 15.89 4.55 23.48
CA VAL A 408 15.78 3.80 24.72
C VAL A 408 16.57 4.59 25.75
N GLU A 409 15.88 5.29 26.65
CA GLU A 409 16.51 5.85 27.83
C GLU A 409 17.18 4.70 28.58
N ASP A 410 18.50 4.60 28.42
CA ASP A 410 19.36 3.71 29.17
C ASP A 410 19.27 4.20 30.63
N THR A 411 18.29 3.68 31.36
CA THR A 411 18.17 3.92 32.79
C THR A 411 19.39 3.28 33.42
N GLY A 412 20.44 4.08 33.54
CA GLY A 412 21.74 3.72 34.09
C GLY A 412 21.57 3.01 35.42
N GLY A 413 21.57 1.68 35.34
CA GLY A 413 21.63 0.79 36.47
C GLY A 413 23.01 0.93 37.08
N CYS A 414 23.10 1.80 38.09
CA CYS A 414 24.24 1.93 38.99
C CYS A 414 24.47 0.61 39.74
N CYS A 415 25.07 -0.39 39.09
CA CYS A 415 25.60 -1.57 39.74
C CYS A 415 27.00 -1.24 40.25
N SER A 416 27.05 -0.75 41.50
CA SER A 416 28.24 -0.86 42.32
C SER A 416 28.49 -2.34 42.64
N SER A 417 29.22 -3.05 41.80
CA SER A 417 29.83 -4.34 42.15
C SER A 417 31.31 -4.14 42.44
N SER A 418 31.61 -4.02 43.72
CA SER A 418 32.92 -4.29 44.28
C SER A 418 33.40 -5.70 43.92
N GLY A 419 34.61 -5.82 43.36
CA GLY A 419 35.40 -7.04 43.47
C GLY A 419 36.14 -7.46 42.20
N GLY A 420 37.47 -7.31 42.22
CA GLY A 420 38.36 -8.22 41.50
C GLY A 420 39.09 -7.68 40.27
N ALA A 421 39.88 -6.62 40.41
CA ALA A 421 40.97 -6.36 39.48
C ALA A 421 42.11 -7.36 39.75
N THR A 422 42.33 -8.33 38.86
CA THR A 422 43.59 -9.07 38.77
C THR A 422 44.62 -8.19 38.08
N SER A 423 45.53 -7.62 38.86
CA SER A 423 46.72 -6.94 38.39
C SER A 423 47.81 -7.97 38.05
N ALA A 424 48.21 -8.02 36.79
CA ALA A 424 49.51 -8.55 36.38
C ALA A 424 50.57 -7.47 36.65
N GLY A 425 51.70 -7.91 37.20
CA GLY A 425 52.63 -7.09 37.96
C GLY A 425 53.42 -6.04 37.19
N LEU A 426 53.94 -5.07 37.94
CA LEU A 426 55.38 -4.85 38.01
C LEU A 426 55.73 -4.11 39.30
N ALA A 427 56.82 -4.59 39.89
CA ALA A 427 57.26 -4.38 41.25
C ALA A 427 58.06 -3.09 41.44
N ALA A 428 58.13 -2.70 42.73
CA ALA A 428 59.20 -1.98 43.40
C ALA A 428 59.40 -0.49 43.05
N ALA A 429 59.78 0.40 43.96
CA ALA A 429 59.92 0.39 45.41
C ALA A 429 60.31 1.83 45.84
N VAL A 430 59.73 2.27 46.97
CA VAL A 430 60.37 3.06 48.05
C VAL A 430 60.68 4.56 47.86
N ALA A 431 60.43 5.27 48.98
CA ALA A 431 60.83 6.62 49.41
C ALA A 431 59.89 7.76 48.98
N ALA A 432 58.91 8.17 49.81
CA ALA A 432 59.01 8.89 51.09
C ALA A 432 59.55 10.34 50.99
N LEU A 433 58.76 11.23 51.60
CA LEU A 433 59.07 12.54 52.18
C LEU A 433 58.73 13.80 51.37
N LEU A 434 57.75 14.50 51.93
CA LEU A 434 57.76 15.92 52.27
C LEU A 434 57.76 16.95 51.13
N GLY A 435 56.67 17.71 51.11
CA GLY A 435 56.82 19.11 51.52
C GLY A 435 56.63 20.17 50.44
N ARG A 436 55.56 20.95 50.65
CA ARG A 436 55.46 22.40 50.42
C ARG A 436 55.58 22.94 48.99
N ARG A 437 54.46 23.57 48.60
CA ARG A 437 54.34 24.98 48.16
C ARG A 437 55.42 25.48 47.17
N ARG A 438 55.01 25.88 45.97
CA ARG A 438 54.63 27.28 45.66
C ARG A 438 54.24 27.44 44.18
N ARG A 439 53.38 28.45 44.01
CA ARG A 439 52.87 29.09 42.79
C ARG A 439 53.92 29.43 41.73
N SER A 440 53.36 29.67 40.53
CA SER A 440 53.74 30.63 39.48
C SER A 440 54.91 30.20 38.58
N ARG A 441 54.87 30.36 37.24
CA ARG A 441 54.21 31.33 36.36
C ARG A 441 54.03 30.73 34.94
N ALA A 442 53.16 31.43 34.20
CA ALA A 442 53.04 31.54 32.74
C ALA A 442 52.34 30.39 32.02
#